data_AF-A0A5B0S6U9-F1
#
_entry.id   AF-A0A5B0S6U9-F1
#
_cell.length_a   1.000
_cell.length_b   1.000
_cell.length_c   1.000
_cell.angle_alpha   90.00
_cell.angle_beta   90.00
_cell.angle_gamma   90.00
#
_symmetry.space_group_name_H-M   'P 1'
#
loop_
_entity.id
_entity.type
_entity.pdbx_description
1 polymer ?
#
loop_
_entity_poly.entity_id
_entity_poly.type
_entity_poly.pdbx_seq_one_letter_code
_entity_poly.pdbx_strand_id
1 'polypeptide(L)'
;MIAGEPPLEDNNNTMLCAIIIAKVSPATHSNVVNATNEVDAQLLWKAILKRFISSKPSNQDRVYNAFTNISFDISNIEKFITEVRSSITKMEDVGIVLPKDIITYDLLRQLPNSLDNIKQSITHSRNGEEIKPELLLDHLKIHLNELKVSSSNKIESVTASMFTKEDTQCIPRQHNPLSKTHPANDCCKVYPEKHKAFMKKKEASQTKPKLG
;
A
#
# COMPACT_ATOMS: atom_id res chain seq x y z
N MET A 1 -4.65 -26.87 -12.52
CA MET A 1 -4.79 -27.89 -11.45
C MET A 1 -3.94 -29.09 -11.82
N ILE A 2 -3.06 -29.56 -10.92
CA ILE A 2 -2.23 -30.75 -11.15
C ILE A 2 -3.17 -31.97 -11.04
N ALA A 3 -3.15 -32.88 -12.01
CA ALA A 3 -4.12 -33.97 -12.14
C ALA A 3 -4.08 -35.03 -11.01
N GLY A 4 -3.21 -34.86 -10.01
CA GLY A 4 -2.92 -35.88 -9.01
C GLY A 4 -2.15 -37.05 -9.63
N GLU A 5 -1.23 -36.75 -10.54
CA GLU A 5 -0.33 -37.73 -11.15
C GLU A 5 1.11 -37.20 -11.09
N PRO A 6 2.10 -38.08 -10.85
CA PRO A 6 1.97 -39.52 -10.58
C PRO A 6 1.39 -39.84 -9.18
N PRO A 7 1.06 -41.13 -8.90
CA PRO A 7 0.69 -41.57 -7.57
C PRO A 7 1.75 -41.22 -6.54
N LEU A 8 1.31 -40.90 -5.32
CA LEU A 8 2.22 -40.67 -4.19
C LEU A 8 2.81 -41.98 -3.71
N GLU A 9 4.06 -41.94 -3.23
CA GLU A 9 4.64 -43.06 -2.48
C GLU A 9 3.80 -43.36 -1.25
N ASP A 10 3.66 -44.65 -0.90
CA ASP A 10 2.75 -45.14 0.15
C ASP A 10 2.92 -44.43 1.51
N ASN A 11 4.17 -44.15 1.90
CA ASN A 11 4.47 -43.45 3.15
C ASN A 11 3.96 -42.00 3.11
N ASN A 12 4.21 -41.29 2.01
CA ASN A 12 3.73 -39.92 1.81
C ASN A 12 2.20 -39.88 1.73
N ASN A 13 1.59 -40.83 1.03
CA ASN A 13 0.14 -40.96 0.94
C ASN A 13 -0.50 -41.14 2.33
N THR A 14 0.00 -42.10 3.11
CA THR A 14 -0.50 -42.39 4.46
C THR A 14 -0.34 -41.19 5.39
N MET A 15 0.83 -40.55 5.37
CA MET A 15 1.12 -39.37 6.18
C MET A 15 0.19 -38.20 5.82
N LEU A 16 -0.03 -37.94 4.53
CA LEU A 16 -0.91 -36.87 4.08
C LEU A 16 -2.37 -37.14 4.42
N CYS A 17 -2.88 -38.36 4.25
CA CYS A 17 -4.23 -38.73 4.69
C CYS A 17 -4.44 -38.43 6.18
N ALA A 18 -3.51 -38.89 7.03
CA ALA A 18 -3.59 -38.66 8.47
C ALA A 18 -3.61 -37.17 8.83
N ILE A 19 -2.74 -36.37 8.20
CA ILE A 19 -2.68 -34.92 8.42
C ILE A 19 -3.98 -34.24 7.97
N ILE A 20 -4.47 -34.57 6.76
CA ILE A 20 -5.68 -33.95 6.20
C ILE A 20 -6.89 -34.28 7.09
N ILE A 21 -7.09 -35.56 7.42
CA ILE A 21 -8.19 -36.03 8.27
C ILE A 21 -8.15 -35.35 9.64
N ALA A 22 -6.97 -35.20 10.23
CA ALA A 22 -6.80 -34.52 11.51
C ALA A 22 -7.08 -33.01 11.48
N LYS A 23 -7.02 -32.37 10.30
CA LYS A 23 -7.20 -30.91 10.15
C LYS A 23 -8.58 -30.50 9.67
N VAL A 24 -9.36 -31.39 9.08
CA VAL A 24 -10.73 -31.07 8.66
C VAL A 24 -11.67 -31.04 9.86
N SER A 25 -12.64 -30.12 9.85
CA SER A 25 -13.65 -30.07 10.91
C SER A 25 -14.55 -31.32 10.89
N PRO A 26 -15.16 -31.72 12.02
CA PRO A 26 -16.04 -32.89 12.07
C PRO A 26 -17.18 -32.82 11.02
N ALA A 27 -17.78 -31.64 10.84
CA ALA A 27 -18.80 -31.43 9.82
C ALA A 27 -18.27 -31.61 8.39
N THR A 28 -17.02 -31.23 8.13
CA THR A 28 -16.38 -31.46 6.82
C THR A 28 -16.07 -32.94 6.62
N HIS A 29 -15.56 -33.59 7.67
CA HIS A 29 -15.24 -35.01 7.67
C HIS A 29 -16.45 -35.85 7.24
N SER A 30 -17.59 -35.71 7.91
CA SER A 30 -18.81 -36.49 7.62
C SER A 30 -19.37 -36.27 6.21
N ASN A 31 -19.06 -35.14 5.57
CA ASN A 31 -19.59 -34.79 4.25
C ASN A 31 -18.63 -35.12 3.10
N VAL A 32 -17.35 -35.33 3.38
CA VAL A 32 -16.28 -35.42 2.37
C VAL A 32 -15.52 -36.73 2.45
N VAL A 33 -15.26 -37.25 3.65
CA VAL A 33 -14.47 -38.46 3.87
C VAL A 33 -15.35 -39.71 3.74
N ASN A 34 -14.85 -40.73 3.06
CA ASN A 34 -15.48 -42.03 2.91
C ASN A 34 -14.41 -43.13 2.82
N ALA A 35 -14.83 -44.40 2.88
CA ALA A 35 -13.93 -45.55 2.90
C ALA A 35 -13.00 -45.65 1.67
N THR A 36 -13.35 -45.02 0.55
CA THR A 36 -12.53 -45.02 -0.67
C THR A 36 -11.45 -43.94 -0.63
N ASN A 37 -11.78 -42.76 -0.10
CA ASN A 37 -10.86 -41.62 -0.14
C ASN A 37 -10.03 -41.44 1.12
N GLU A 38 -10.40 -42.05 2.24
CA GLU A 38 -9.65 -41.93 3.50
C GLU A 38 -8.24 -42.52 3.40
N VAL A 39 -8.01 -43.42 2.44
CA VAL A 39 -6.72 -44.10 2.18
C VAL A 39 -5.97 -43.54 0.96
N ASP A 40 -6.50 -42.53 0.27
CA ASP A 40 -5.87 -41.92 -0.91
C ASP A 40 -5.87 -40.39 -0.75
N ALA A 41 -4.69 -39.83 -0.47
CA ALA A 41 -4.54 -38.42 -0.18
C ALA A 41 -4.90 -37.54 -1.39
N GLN A 42 -4.63 -38.01 -2.61
CA GLN A 42 -4.97 -37.28 -3.84
C GLN A 42 -6.48 -37.28 -4.05
N LEU A 43 -7.15 -38.41 -3.84
CA LEU A 43 -8.60 -38.54 -3.97
C LEU A 43 -9.35 -37.81 -2.84
N LEU A 44 -8.82 -37.84 -1.62
CA LEU A 44 -9.30 -37.05 -0.49
C LEU A 44 -9.20 -35.55 -0.78
N TRP A 45 -8.05 -35.09 -1.24
CA TRP A 45 -7.85 -33.69 -1.61
C TRP A 45 -8.79 -33.26 -2.74
N LYS A 46 -8.95 -34.08 -3.79
CA LYS A 46 -9.93 -33.85 -4.87
C LYS A 46 -11.36 -33.74 -4.32
N ALA A 47 -11.75 -34.59 -3.37
CA ALA A 47 -13.08 -34.54 -2.75
C ALA A 47 -13.29 -33.25 -1.93
N ILE A 48 -12.25 -32.81 -1.19
CA ILE A 48 -12.26 -31.52 -0.47
C ILE A 48 -12.41 -30.36 -1.44
N LEU A 49 -11.58 -30.31 -2.49
CA LEU A 49 -11.67 -29.27 -3.53
C LEU A 49 -13.06 -29.27 -4.15
N LYS A 50 -13.59 -30.43 -4.55
CA LYS A 50 -14.94 -30.55 -5.12
C LYS A 50 -16.04 -30.02 -4.17
N ARG A 51 -15.87 -30.15 -2.85
CA ARG A 51 -16.83 -29.64 -1.86
C ARG A 51 -16.77 -28.13 -1.70
N PHE A 52 -15.57 -27.57 -1.58
CA PHE A 52 -15.37 -26.15 -1.25
C PHE A 52 -15.27 -25.22 -2.47
N ILE A 53 -14.81 -25.74 -3.60
CA ILE A 53 -14.79 -25.08 -4.91
C ILE A 53 -16.04 -25.48 -5.72
N SER A 54 -17.09 -25.94 -5.03
CA SER A 54 -18.32 -26.34 -5.69
C SER A 54 -19.01 -25.13 -6.30
N SER A 55 -19.33 -25.20 -7.60
CA SER A 55 -20.17 -24.23 -8.31
C SER A 55 -21.66 -24.35 -7.97
N LYS A 56 -21.99 -24.91 -6.80
CA LYS A 56 -23.37 -24.98 -6.31
C LYS A 56 -23.90 -23.57 -6.03
N PRO A 57 -25.17 -23.28 -6.34
CA PRO A 57 -25.75 -21.94 -6.15
C PRO A 57 -25.58 -21.39 -4.73
N SER A 58 -25.71 -22.22 -3.69
CA SER A 58 -25.53 -21.78 -2.30
C SER A 58 -24.09 -21.41 -1.94
N ASN A 59 -23.09 -22.03 -2.59
CA ASN A 59 -21.69 -21.66 -2.40
C ASN A 59 -21.35 -20.40 -3.21
N GLN A 60 -21.86 -20.33 -4.44
CA GLN A 60 -21.73 -19.13 -5.28
C GLN A 60 -22.35 -17.90 -4.60
N ASP A 61 -23.57 -18.01 -4.05
CA ASP A 61 -24.21 -16.94 -3.29
C ASP A 61 -23.34 -16.46 -2.12
N ARG A 62 -22.79 -17.39 -1.33
CA ARG A 62 -21.89 -17.03 -0.20
C ARG A 62 -20.63 -16.30 -0.65
N VAL A 63 -20.01 -16.74 -1.75
CA VAL A 63 -18.79 -16.12 -2.29
C VAL A 63 -19.10 -14.76 -2.91
N TYR A 64 -20.20 -14.64 -3.65
CA TYR A 64 -20.65 -13.38 -4.23
C TYR A 64 -21.00 -12.36 -3.14
N ASN A 65 -21.75 -12.78 -2.12
CA ASN A 65 -22.08 -11.91 -0.99
C ASN A 65 -20.83 -11.45 -0.22
N ALA A 66 -19.79 -12.28 -0.15
CA ALA A 66 -18.51 -11.86 0.43
C ALA A 66 -17.84 -10.75 -0.40
N PHE A 67 -17.91 -10.83 -1.74
CA PHE A 67 -17.41 -9.78 -2.63
C PHE A 67 -18.22 -8.49 -2.52
N THR A 68 -19.55 -8.55 -2.54
CA THR A 68 -20.41 -7.35 -2.48
C THR A 68 -20.32 -6.62 -1.15
N ASN A 69 -19.95 -7.32 -0.08
CA ASN A 69 -19.78 -6.76 1.26
C ASN A 69 -18.38 -6.19 1.53
N ILE A 70 -17.46 -6.24 0.57
CA ILE A 70 -16.18 -5.54 0.70
C ILE A 70 -16.48 -4.05 0.82
N SER A 71 -15.94 -3.42 1.86
CA SER A 71 -16.13 -1.99 2.13
C SER A 71 -14.81 -1.25 1.98
N PHE A 72 -14.84 -0.10 1.31
CA PHE A 72 -13.67 0.76 1.22
C PHE A 72 -13.42 1.50 2.54
N ASP A 73 -12.18 1.44 3.03
CA ASP A 73 -11.69 2.24 4.16
C ASP A 73 -10.42 2.99 3.74
N ILE A 74 -10.49 4.33 3.78
CA ILE A 74 -9.37 5.20 3.42
C ILE A 74 -8.16 5.02 4.34
N SER A 75 -8.37 4.57 5.57
CA SER A 75 -7.32 4.29 6.55
C SER A 75 -6.55 3.00 6.19
N ASN A 76 -7.13 2.14 5.37
CA ASN A 76 -6.57 0.83 5.02
C ASN A 76 -6.87 0.41 3.57
N ILE A 77 -6.38 1.22 2.64
CA ILE A 77 -6.48 0.96 1.19
C ILE A 77 -5.86 -0.40 0.82
N GLU A 78 -4.79 -0.82 1.51
CA GLU A 78 -4.11 -2.08 1.26
C GLU A 78 -4.97 -3.32 1.56
N LYS A 79 -5.75 -3.27 2.63
CA LYS A 79 -6.74 -4.31 2.95
C LYS A 79 -7.78 -4.42 1.84
N PHE A 80 -8.35 -3.29 1.42
CA PHE A 80 -9.32 -3.26 0.32
C PHE A 80 -8.75 -3.91 -0.95
N ILE A 81 -7.54 -3.51 -1.38
CA ILE A 81 -6.89 -4.08 -2.57
C ILE A 81 -6.74 -5.62 -2.45
N THR A 82 -6.33 -6.09 -1.27
CA THR A 82 -6.10 -7.52 -1.02
C THR A 82 -7.41 -8.31 -1.01
N GLU A 83 -8.45 -7.78 -0.37
CA GLU A 83 -9.77 -8.42 -0.29
C GLU A 83 -10.43 -8.51 -1.67
N VAL A 84 -10.33 -7.46 -2.49
CA VAL A 84 -10.85 -7.45 -3.87
C VAL A 84 -10.11 -8.50 -4.72
N ARG A 85 -8.77 -8.51 -4.73
CA ARG A 85 -7.99 -9.52 -5.48
C ARG A 85 -8.36 -10.94 -5.05
N SER A 86 -8.41 -11.20 -3.75
CA SER A 86 -8.78 -12.51 -3.22
C SER A 86 -10.19 -12.92 -3.62
N SER A 87 -11.15 -11.99 -3.62
CA SER A 87 -12.54 -12.29 -3.91
C SER A 87 -12.80 -12.53 -5.38
N ILE A 88 -12.14 -11.81 -6.29
CA ILE A 88 -12.22 -12.07 -7.74
C ILE A 88 -11.73 -13.50 -8.03
N THR A 89 -10.58 -13.91 -7.49
CA THR A 89 -10.09 -15.29 -7.66
C THR A 89 -11.06 -16.33 -7.09
N LYS A 90 -11.61 -16.10 -5.89
CA LYS A 90 -12.60 -17.02 -5.29
C LYS A 90 -13.88 -17.13 -6.10
N MET A 91 -14.34 -16.03 -6.71
CA MET A 91 -15.50 -16.02 -7.60
C MET A 91 -15.25 -16.87 -8.83
N GLU A 92 -14.10 -16.71 -9.48
CA GLU A 92 -13.68 -17.55 -10.62
C GLU A 92 -13.58 -19.03 -10.24
N ASP A 93 -12.99 -19.33 -9.09
CA ASP A 93 -12.85 -20.70 -8.57
C ASP A 93 -14.22 -21.40 -8.44
N VAL A 94 -15.25 -20.71 -7.95
CA VAL A 94 -16.62 -21.26 -7.82
C VAL A 94 -17.47 -21.09 -9.09
N GLY A 95 -16.88 -20.65 -10.20
CA GLY A 95 -17.54 -20.52 -11.49
C GLY A 95 -18.46 -19.30 -11.63
N ILE A 96 -18.26 -18.25 -10.82
CA ILE A 96 -18.89 -16.95 -11.03
C ILE A 96 -18.02 -16.16 -11.99
N VAL A 97 -18.49 -16.01 -13.23
CA VAL A 97 -17.81 -15.22 -14.27
C VAL A 97 -18.62 -13.95 -14.51
N LEU A 98 -18.09 -12.81 -14.08
CA LEU A 98 -18.66 -11.49 -14.38
C LEU A 98 -17.75 -10.76 -15.37
N PRO A 99 -18.31 -9.94 -16.28
CA PRO A 99 -17.52 -9.06 -17.10
C PRO A 99 -16.64 -8.12 -16.25
N LYS A 100 -15.39 -7.92 -16.68
CA LYS A 100 -14.40 -7.15 -15.91
C LYS A 100 -14.82 -5.70 -15.68
N ASP A 101 -15.48 -5.11 -16.67
CA ASP A 101 -16.01 -3.75 -16.60
C ASP A 101 -17.13 -3.64 -15.55
N ILE A 102 -18.05 -4.60 -15.49
CA ILE A 102 -19.10 -4.67 -14.46
C ILE A 102 -18.51 -4.75 -13.05
N ILE A 103 -17.53 -5.63 -12.83
CA ILE A 103 -16.81 -5.71 -11.54
C ILE A 103 -16.19 -4.36 -11.20
N THR A 104 -15.57 -3.70 -12.20
CA THR A 104 -14.92 -2.40 -11.99
C THR A 104 -15.93 -1.31 -11.68
N TYR A 105 -17.07 -1.26 -12.36
CA TYR A 105 -18.13 -0.29 -12.07
C TYR A 105 -18.64 -0.41 -10.64
N ASP A 106 -18.83 -1.63 -10.14
CA ASP A 106 -19.26 -1.87 -8.76
C ASP A 106 -18.20 -1.43 -7.75
N LEU A 107 -16.92 -1.72 -8.00
CA LEU A 107 -15.82 -1.27 -7.15
C LEU A 107 -15.68 0.27 -7.14
N LEU A 108 -15.84 0.92 -8.30
CA LEU A 108 -15.80 2.39 -8.42
C LEU A 108 -16.93 3.05 -7.62
N ARG A 109 -18.11 2.44 -7.58
CA ARG A 109 -19.26 2.91 -6.78
C ARG A 109 -19.01 2.86 -5.27
N GLN A 110 -18.14 1.97 -4.80
CA GLN A 110 -17.79 1.87 -3.37
C GLN A 110 -16.80 2.95 -2.92
N LEU A 111 -16.07 3.58 -3.85
CA LEU A 111 -15.07 4.58 -3.50
C LEU A 111 -15.70 5.92 -3.07
N PRO A 112 -15.17 6.56 -2.01
CA PRO A 112 -15.63 7.86 -1.58
C PRO A 112 -15.34 8.95 -2.62
N ASN A 113 -16.04 10.07 -2.54
CA ASN A 113 -15.88 11.21 -3.45
C ASN A 113 -14.47 11.83 -3.40
N SER A 114 -13.73 11.62 -2.31
CA SER A 114 -12.32 12.05 -2.20
C SER A 114 -11.40 11.40 -3.23
N LEU A 115 -11.84 10.32 -3.89
CA LEU A 115 -11.09 9.60 -4.93
C LEU A 115 -11.71 9.76 -6.33
N ASP A 116 -12.53 10.81 -6.56
CA ASP A 116 -13.18 11.03 -7.85
C ASP A 116 -12.18 11.23 -9.00
N ASN A 117 -10.98 11.75 -8.71
CA ASN A 117 -9.89 11.82 -9.68
C ASN A 117 -9.49 10.44 -10.21
N ILE A 118 -9.41 9.42 -9.33
CA ILE A 118 -9.12 8.03 -9.71
C ILE A 118 -10.28 7.48 -10.55
N LYS A 119 -11.53 7.72 -10.14
CA LYS A 119 -12.72 7.28 -10.90
C LYS A 119 -12.72 7.84 -12.32
N GLN A 120 -12.44 9.13 -12.48
CA GLN A 120 -12.38 9.79 -13.78
C GLN A 120 -11.21 9.29 -14.63
N SER A 121 -10.03 9.08 -14.04
CA SER A 121 -8.86 8.56 -14.75
C SER A 121 -9.13 7.20 -15.39
N ILE A 122 -9.91 6.35 -14.72
CA ILE A 122 -10.25 5.00 -15.20
C ILE A 122 -11.38 5.05 -16.23
N THR A 123 -12.42 5.84 -15.99
CA THR A 123 -13.63 5.90 -16.84
C THR A 123 -13.44 6.72 -18.13
N HIS A 124 -12.52 7.68 -18.13
CA HIS A 124 -12.26 8.58 -19.25
C HIS A 124 -10.85 8.43 -19.83
N SER A 125 -10.25 7.23 -19.74
CA SER A 125 -8.92 6.97 -20.29
C SER A 125 -8.89 7.31 -21.78
N ARG A 126 -7.98 8.24 -22.15
CA ARG A 126 -7.83 8.78 -23.51
C ARG A 126 -7.44 7.71 -24.54
N ASN A 127 -6.88 6.60 -24.07
CA ASN A 127 -6.34 5.53 -24.89
C ASN A 127 -7.38 4.44 -25.21
N GLY A 128 -8.63 4.57 -24.73
CA GLY A 128 -9.67 3.55 -24.92
C GLY A 128 -9.32 2.23 -24.22
N GLU A 129 -8.55 2.29 -23.15
CA GLU A 129 -8.17 1.09 -22.39
C GLU A 129 -9.40 0.43 -21.79
N GLU A 130 -9.43 -0.90 -21.84
CA GLU A 130 -10.51 -1.68 -21.25
C GLU A 130 -10.60 -1.43 -19.74
N ILE A 131 -11.79 -1.09 -19.27
CA ILE A 131 -12.08 -0.86 -17.86
C ILE A 131 -11.97 -2.20 -17.14
N LYS A 132 -10.95 -2.32 -16.27
CA LYS A 132 -10.54 -3.56 -15.62
C LYS A 132 -10.28 -3.36 -14.13
N PRO A 133 -10.59 -4.37 -13.28
CA PRO A 133 -10.35 -4.25 -11.85
C PRO A 133 -8.87 -4.03 -11.53
N GLU A 134 -7.98 -4.67 -12.29
CA GLU A 134 -6.53 -4.58 -12.10
C GLU A 134 -6.04 -3.12 -12.24
N LEU A 135 -6.53 -2.39 -13.23
CA LEU A 135 -6.20 -0.98 -13.44
C LEU A 135 -6.62 -0.12 -12.23
N LEU A 136 -7.83 -0.33 -11.72
CA LEU A 136 -8.31 0.36 -10.51
C LEU A 136 -7.41 0.08 -9.31
N LEU A 137 -7.09 -1.19 -9.08
CA LEU A 137 -6.27 -1.61 -7.94
C LEU A 137 -4.86 -1.04 -8.02
N ASP A 138 -4.31 -0.90 -9.22
CA ASP A 138 -2.99 -0.29 -9.43
C ASP A 138 -3.03 1.22 -9.17
N HIS A 139 -4.05 1.94 -9.62
CA HIS A 139 -4.26 3.35 -9.26
C HIS A 139 -4.37 3.55 -7.74
N LEU A 140 -5.11 2.69 -7.04
CA LEU A 140 -5.20 2.73 -5.58
C LEU A 140 -3.86 2.43 -4.90
N LYS A 141 -3.05 1.52 -5.45
CA LYS A 141 -1.72 1.22 -4.92
C LYS A 141 -0.76 2.40 -5.11
N ILE A 142 -0.82 3.07 -6.26
CA ILE A 142 -0.05 4.30 -6.53
C ILE A 142 -0.45 5.38 -5.52
N HIS A 143 -1.75 5.63 -5.36
CA HIS A 143 -2.25 6.62 -4.41
C HIS A 143 -1.79 6.33 -2.96
N LEU A 144 -1.83 5.06 -2.53
CA LEU A 144 -1.31 4.65 -1.23
C LEU A 144 0.19 4.96 -1.09
N ASN A 145 0.99 4.74 -2.13
CA ASN A 145 2.41 5.03 -2.10
C ASN A 145 2.69 6.56 -2.03
N GLU A 146 1.91 7.38 -2.74
CA GLU A 146 2.00 8.85 -2.66
C GLU A 146 1.69 9.37 -1.24
N LEU A 147 0.68 8.80 -0.57
CA LEU A 147 0.36 9.13 0.82
C LEU A 147 1.51 8.78 1.77
N LYS A 148 2.18 7.64 1.56
CA LYS A 148 3.35 7.22 2.35
C LYS A 148 4.52 8.18 2.16
N VAL A 149 4.84 8.53 0.90
CA VAL A 149 5.93 9.49 0.59
C VAL A 149 5.64 10.87 1.17
N SER A 150 4.41 11.36 1.04
CA SER A 150 3.99 12.67 1.57
C SER A 150 4.06 12.73 3.10
N SER A 151 3.78 11.61 3.77
CA SER A 151 3.88 11.51 5.23
C SER A 151 5.33 11.48 5.71
N SER A 152 6.24 10.83 4.97
CA SER A 152 7.68 10.83 5.26
C SER A 152 8.31 12.22 5.06
N ASN A 153 7.92 12.95 4.01
CA ASN A 153 8.44 14.30 3.74
C ASN A 153 8.02 15.34 4.79
N LYS A 154 6.91 15.11 5.51
CA LYS A 154 6.49 15.98 6.62
C LYS A 154 7.47 15.93 7.81
N ILE A 155 8.21 14.85 7.97
CA ILE A 155 9.22 14.68 9.04
C ILE A 155 10.55 15.35 8.64
N GLU A 156 10.91 15.33 7.35
CA GLU A 156 12.12 16.00 6.82
C GLU A 156 11.93 17.50 6.53
N SER A 157 10.69 17.97 6.36
CA SER A 157 10.41 19.40 6.13
C SER A 157 10.78 20.31 7.30
N VAL A 158 11.00 19.78 8.51
CA VAL A 158 11.46 20.59 9.66
C VAL A 158 12.98 20.81 9.63
N THR A 159 13.74 20.03 8.87
CA THR A 159 15.22 20.12 8.82
C THR A 159 15.79 20.63 7.50
N ALA A 160 14.98 20.71 6.43
CA ALA A 160 15.42 21.16 5.10
C ALA A 160 14.81 22.51 4.68
N SER A 161 15.03 23.58 5.44
CA SER A 161 14.90 24.94 4.90
C SER A 161 16.11 25.20 3.99
N MET A 162 16.09 24.67 2.76
CA MET A 162 17.06 25.06 1.74
C MET A 162 16.86 26.54 1.41
N PHE A 163 17.92 27.33 1.55
CA PHE A 163 17.95 28.74 1.18
C PHE A 163 17.47 28.90 -0.27
N THR A 164 16.29 29.48 -0.45
CA THR A 164 15.83 29.92 -1.77
C THR A 164 16.69 31.10 -2.22
N LYS A 165 16.90 31.24 -3.53
CA LYS A 165 17.84 32.20 -4.16
C LYS A 165 17.63 33.67 -3.78
N GLU A 166 16.52 33.99 -3.13
CA GLU A 166 16.12 35.34 -2.76
C GLU A 166 16.54 35.70 -1.33
N ASP A 167 16.67 34.72 -0.44
CA ASP A 167 17.03 34.98 0.94
C ASP A 167 18.56 34.99 1.10
N THR A 168 19.11 36.17 1.35
CA THR A 168 20.54 36.38 1.62
C THR A 168 20.85 36.41 3.12
N GLN A 169 19.84 36.21 3.99
CA GLN A 169 20.02 36.23 5.42
C GLN A 169 20.62 34.91 5.93
N CYS A 170 21.43 35.03 6.98
CA CYS A 170 22.04 33.89 7.67
C CYS A 170 21.17 33.46 8.86
N ILE A 171 21.00 32.16 9.05
CA ILE A 171 20.29 31.58 10.19
C ILE A 171 21.23 31.31 11.37
N PRO A 172 20.74 31.17 12.61
CA PRO A 172 21.58 30.88 13.77
C PRO A 172 22.44 29.63 13.53
N ARG A 173 23.74 29.73 13.81
CA ARG A 173 24.77 28.70 13.64
C ARG A 173 25.12 28.31 12.20
N GLN A 174 24.52 28.89 11.16
CA GLN A 174 24.86 28.56 9.77
C GLN A 174 24.93 29.80 8.87
N HIS A 175 26.07 29.95 8.18
CA HIS A 175 26.26 31.05 7.23
C HIS A 175 25.59 30.69 5.90
N ASN A 176 24.88 31.67 5.33
CA ASN A 176 24.32 31.57 4.00
C ASN A 176 25.39 31.91 2.95
N PRO A 177 25.81 30.97 2.09
CA PRO A 177 26.84 31.20 1.08
C PRO A 177 26.49 32.29 0.05
N LEU A 178 25.21 32.69 -0.04
CA LEU A 178 24.74 33.75 -0.93
C LEU A 178 24.76 35.14 -0.27
N SER A 179 25.18 35.26 1.00
CA SER A 179 25.31 36.54 1.69
C SER A 179 26.38 37.41 1.05
N LYS A 180 26.00 38.60 0.57
CA LYS A 180 26.92 39.60 0.00
C LYS A 180 27.45 40.60 1.05
N THR A 181 26.91 40.57 2.26
CA THR A 181 27.18 41.60 3.28
C THR A 181 28.41 41.30 4.13
N HIS A 182 28.81 40.03 4.22
CA HIS A 182 29.96 39.58 4.99
C HIS A 182 30.39 38.18 4.55
N PRO A 183 31.69 37.83 4.65
CA PRO A 183 32.19 36.48 4.40
C PRO A 183 31.87 35.53 5.58
N ALA A 184 31.89 34.22 5.33
CA ALA A 184 31.52 33.17 6.30
C ALA A 184 32.25 33.30 7.65
N ASN A 185 33.54 33.63 7.63
CA ASN A 185 34.38 33.73 8.83
C ASN A 185 33.98 34.89 9.76
N ASP A 186 33.25 35.88 9.24
CA ASP A 186 32.82 37.07 9.99
C ASP A 186 31.30 37.08 10.25
N CYS A 187 30.63 35.97 9.96
CA CYS A 187 29.20 35.82 10.18
C CYS A 187 28.86 35.83 11.67
N CYS A 188 28.19 36.90 12.10
CA CYS A 188 27.76 37.07 13.49
C CYS A 188 26.68 36.06 13.93
N LYS A 189 25.99 35.41 12.99
CA LYS A 189 25.03 34.33 13.28
C LYS A 189 25.72 32.98 13.54
N VAL A 190 26.93 32.78 13.02
CA VAL A 190 27.78 31.61 13.27
C VAL A 190 28.69 31.84 14.47
N TYR A 191 29.24 33.06 14.61
CA TYR A 191 30.18 33.43 15.68
C TYR A 191 29.67 34.65 16.48
N PRO A 192 28.75 34.46 17.45
CA PRO A 192 28.17 35.55 18.24
C PRO A 192 29.20 36.37 19.04
N GLU A 193 30.33 35.77 19.42
CA GLU A 193 31.40 36.47 20.15
C GLU A 193 32.13 37.51 19.30
N LYS A 194 32.21 37.31 17.98
CA LYS A 194 32.79 38.30 17.06
C LYS A 194 31.90 39.53 16.89
N HIS A 195 30.58 39.38 17.02
CA HIS A 195 29.63 40.50 17.00
C HIS A 195 29.87 41.48 18.15
N LYS A 196 30.09 40.96 19.37
CA LYS A 196 30.41 41.79 20.55
C LYS A 196 31.72 42.54 20.38
N ALA A 197 32.74 41.91 19.78
CA ALA A 197 34.02 42.55 19.49
C ALA A 197 33.91 43.65 18.42
N PHE A 198 33.10 43.44 17.37
CA PHE A 198 32.85 44.45 16.34
C PHE A 198 32.10 45.67 16.89
N MET A 199 31.06 45.46 17.71
CA MET A 199 30.32 46.55 18.35
C MET A 199 31.22 47.37 19.28
N LYS A 200 32.04 46.73 20.11
CA LYS A 200 33.04 47.42 20.95
C LYS A 200 34.06 48.24 20.14
N LYS A 201 34.50 47.75 18.98
CA LYS A 201 35.41 48.49 18.08
C LYS A 201 34.74 49.71 17.43
N LYS A 202 33.45 49.62 17.12
CA LYS A 202 32.67 50.71 16.53
C LYS A 202 32.43 51.84 17.55
N GLU A 203 32.13 51.48 18.80
CA GLU A 203 31.99 52.44 19.92
C GLU A 203 33.31 53.14 20.28
N ALA A 204 34.44 52.41 20.25
CA ALA A 204 35.77 52.97 20.47
C ALA A 204 36.25 53.91 19.34
N SER A 205 35.72 53.74 18.12
CA SER A 205 36.05 54.60 16.98
C SER A 205 35.24 55.91 16.96
N GLN A 206 34.09 55.96 17.66
CA GLN A 206 33.26 57.17 17.81
C GLN A 206 33.70 58.07 18.97
N THR A 207 34.62 57.61 19.84
CA THR A 207 35.07 58.33 21.04
C THR A 207 36.45 59.00 20.92
N LYS A 208 37.08 59.05 19.74
CA LYS A 208 38.29 59.88 19.54
C LYS A 208 37.88 61.35 19.36
N PRO A 209 38.26 62.28 20.27
CA PRO A 209 38.04 63.70 20.05
C PRO A 209 38.99 64.20 18.95
N LYS A 210 38.47 65.06 18.06
CA LYS A 210 39.30 65.88 17.17
C LYS A 210 40.19 66.78 18.05
N LEU A 211 41.49 66.51 18.10
CA LEU A 211 42.46 67.52 18.53
C LEU A 211 42.70 68.45 17.34
N GLY A 212 42.61 69.75 17.59
CA GLY A 212 42.85 70.82 16.63
C GLY A 212 44.30 70.98 16.22
#